data_AF-A0AB73KA05-F1
#
_entry.id   AF-A0AB73KA05-F1
#
_cell.length_a   1.000
_cell.length_b   1.000
_cell.length_c   1.000
_cell.angle_alpha   90.00
_cell.angle_beta   90.00
_cell.angle_gamma   90.00
#
_symmetry.space_group_name_H-M   'P 1'
#
loop_
_entity.id
_entity.type
_entity.pdbx_description
1 polymer ?
#
loop_
_entity_poly.entity_id
_entity_poly.type
_entity_poly.pdbx_seq_one_letter_code
_entity_poly.pdbx_strand_id
1 'polypeptide(L)'
;MTGLSGTKLSPLSETEAEALRSLHNACTHLERERGSALSHVLHLRESAAVVEDYVRGMGFQYHPRALNELGEAALEYERQVEALIWRYASAYAVLSITLLDRLVSKKPPLDADTVHQLCQEPMLGRLRAALSIPSSRLIAPSDGEQQDDVPIGSLALAAVEEVRTQILRSGENPMDEQALDASRLSAVRPADVTPFGLPLSFTLSVATTASWEIYTYLSQGRHLGSP
;
A
#
# COMPACT_ATOMS: atom_id res chain seq x y z
N MET A 1 -30.66 -39.83 -10.47
CA MET A 1 -29.73 -39.65 -9.35
C MET A 1 -28.39 -39.20 -9.91
N THR A 2 -28.24 -37.90 -10.15
CA THR A 2 -26.99 -37.28 -10.58
C THR A 2 -26.48 -36.44 -9.41
N GLY A 3 -25.38 -36.90 -8.80
CA GLY A 3 -24.74 -36.23 -7.69
C GLY A 3 -24.13 -34.91 -8.13
N LEU A 4 -24.78 -33.80 -7.79
CA LEU A 4 -24.14 -32.50 -7.72
C LEU A 4 -23.36 -32.46 -6.40
N SER A 5 -22.13 -32.96 -6.43
CA SER A 5 -21.17 -32.68 -5.36
C SER A 5 -20.97 -31.17 -5.28
N GLY A 6 -21.53 -30.56 -4.24
CA GLY A 6 -21.26 -29.18 -3.88
C GLY A 6 -19.75 -28.98 -3.79
N THR A 7 -19.19 -28.22 -4.73
CA THR A 7 -17.79 -27.83 -4.72
C THR A 7 -17.53 -26.99 -3.47
N LYS A 8 -16.97 -27.62 -2.45
CA LYS A 8 -16.42 -26.97 -1.27
C LYS A 8 -15.31 -26.02 -1.75
N LEU A 9 -15.55 -24.72 -1.66
CA LEU A 9 -14.54 -23.70 -1.96
C LEU A 9 -13.30 -23.98 -1.09
N SER A 10 -12.11 -23.98 -1.69
CA SER A 10 -10.87 -24.18 -0.93
C SER A 10 -10.63 -22.94 -0.04
N PRO A 11 -10.63 -23.09 1.29
CA PRO A 11 -10.37 -21.97 2.20
C PRO A 11 -8.95 -21.41 1.99
N LEU A 12 -8.66 -20.28 2.62
CA LEU A 12 -7.27 -19.82 2.76
C LEU A 12 -6.44 -20.91 3.44
N SER A 13 -5.21 -21.12 2.97
CA SER A 13 -4.24 -21.90 3.75
C SER A 13 -3.84 -21.12 5.00
N GLU A 14 -3.27 -21.83 5.99
CA GLU A 14 -2.74 -21.20 7.20
C GLU A 14 -1.68 -20.14 6.87
N THR A 15 -0.79 -20.45 5.91
CA THR A 15 0.26 -19.53 5.45
C THR A 15 -0.31 -18.27 4.79
N GLU A 16 -1.34 -18.39 3.94
CA GLU A 16 -2.01 -17.24 3.32
C GLU A 16 -2.67 -16.34 4.38
N ALA A 17 -3.37 -16.95 5.34
CA ALA A 17 -4.05 -16.22 6.41
C ALA A 17 -3.06 -15.54 7.38
N GLU A 18 -1.94 -16.20 7.69
CA GLU A 18 -0.85 -15.64 8.49
C GLU A 18 -0.19 -14.45 7.80
N ALA A 19 0.13 -14.60 6.51
CA ALA A 19 0.73 -13.53 5.70
C ALA A 19 -0.15 -12.28 5.64
N LEU A 20 -1.45 -12.44 5.35
CA LEU A 20 -2.41 -11.33 5.35
C LEU A 20 -2.45 -10.61 6.70
N ARG A 21 -2.54 -11.37 7.80
CA ARG A 21 -2.59 -10.81 9.15
C ARG A 21 -1.29 -10.07 9.50
N SER A 22 -0.15 -10.65 9.14
CA SER A 22 1.16 -10.05 9.40
C SER A 22 1.33 -8.72 8.67
N LEU A 23 1.00 -8.67 7.37
CA LEU A 23 1.06 -7.44 6.57
C LEU A 23 0.05 -6.38 7.05
N HIS A 24 -1.17 -6.78 7.39
CA HIS A 24 -2.17 -5.89 7.98
C HIS A 24 -1.64 -5.24 9.27
N ASN A 25 -1.14 -6.06 10.20
CA ASN A 25 -0.59 -5.57 11.46
C ASN A 25 0.61 -4.64 11.26
N ALA A 26 1.50 -4.96 10.32
CA ALA A 26 2.64 -4.11 9.98
C ALA A 26 2.17 -2.75 9.47
N CYS A 27 1.23 -2.72 8.52
CA CYS A 27 0.68 -1.49 7.97
C CYS A 27 0.01 -0.62 9.05
N THR A 28 -0.84 -1.21 9.89
CA THR A 28 -1.53 -0.47 10.96
C THR A 28 -0.55 0.12 11.98
N HIS A 29 0.52 -0.60 12.36
CA HIS A 29 1.53 -0.04 13.26
C HIS A 29 2.27 1.13 12.59
N LEU A 30 2.69 0.94 11.34
CA LEU A 30 3.45 1.98 10.63
C LEU A 30 2.61 3.22 10.32
N GLU A 31 1.31 3.10 10.04
CA GLU A 31 0.41 4.25 9.90
C GLU A 31 0.35 5.12 11.16
N ARG A 32 0.29 4.48 12.34
CA ARG A 32 0.35 5.20 13.62
C ARG A 32 1.69 5.89 13.80
N GLU A 33 2.77 5.19 13.46
CA GLU A 33 4.12 5.73 13.54
C GLU A 33 4.31 6.94 12.62
N ARG A 34 3.77 6.89 11.40
CA ARG A 34 3.79 8.02 10.46
C ARG A 34 3.03 9.21 11.03
N GLY A 35 1.87 8.98 11.64
CA GLY A 35 1.11 10.04 12.31
C GLY A 35 1.93 10.72 13.42
N SER A 36 2.66 9.93 14.22
CA SER A 36 3.57 10.46 15.24
C SER A 36 4.72 11.23 14.63
N ALA A 37 5.42 10.66 13.64
CA ALA A 37 6.55 11.31 12.95
C ALA A 37 6.14 12.64 12.31
N LEU A 38 5.03 12.67 11.58
CA LEU A 38 4.50 13.88 10.95
C LEU A 38 4.14 14.95 11.98
N SER A 39 3.52 14.58 13.11
CA SER A 39 3.21 15.51 14.19
C SER A 39 4.47 16.16 14.77
N HIS A 40 5.55 15.39 14.94
CA HIS A 40 6.83 15.91 15.40
C HIS A 40 7.47 16.87 14.37
N VAL A 41 7.45 16.53 13.07
CA VAL A 41 7.96 17.40 12.00
C VAL A 41 7.22 18.74 11.99
N LEU A 42 5.88 18.71 12.04
CA LEU A 42 5.06 19.93 12.02
C LEU A 42 5.33 20.80 13.24
N HIS A 43 5.37 20.20 14.43
CA HIS A 43 5.64 20.90 15.67
C HIS A 43 7.01 21.60 15.68
N LEU A 44 8.05 20.93 15.19
CA LEU A 44 9.41 21.49 15.12
C LEU A 44 9.51 22.62 14.10
N ARG A 45 8.86 22.48 12.93
CA ARG A 45 8.80 23.54 11.91
C ARG A 45 8.09 24.79 12.43
N GLU A 46 6.96 24.64 13.09
CA GLU A 46 6.23 25.76 13.70
C GLU A 46 7.06 26.42 14.79
N SER A 47 7.70 25.63 15.66
CA SER A 47 8.54 26.14 16.74
C SER A 47 9.76 26.90 16.20
N ALA A 48 10.40 26.37 15.15
CA ALA A 48 11.54 27.03 14.50
C ALA A 48 11.12 28.39 13.91
N ALA A 49 9.99 28.46 13.20
CA ALA A 49 9.48 29.71 12.63
C ALA A 49 9.20 30.78 13.70
N VAL A 50 8.57 30.40 14.81
CA VAL A 50 8.30 31.31 15.94
C VAL A 50 9.61 31.84 16.54
N VAL A 51 10.61 30.97 16.69
CA VAL A 51 11.90 31.33 17.26
C VAL A 51 12.74 32.20 16.32
N GLU A 52 12.72 31.91 15.01
CA GLU A 52 13.38 32.72 13.98
C GLU A 52 12.87 34.17 13.98
N ASP A 53 11.57 34.36 14.16
CA ASP A 53 10.96 35.68 14.29
C ASP A 53 11.42 36.41 15.56
N TYR A 54 11.49 35.69 16.68
CA TYR A 54 11.92 36.25 17.97
C TYR A 54 13.39 36.70 17.97
N VAL A 55 14.28 35.92 17.34
CA VAL A 55 15.73 36.21 17.31
C VAL A 55 16.16 37.05 16.10
N ARG A 56 15.20 37.56 15.30
CA ARG A 56 15.47 38.34 14.10
C ARG A 56 16.27 39.61 14.44
N GLY A 57 17.44 39.75 13.80
CA GLY A 57 18.35 40.89 14.04
C GLY A 57 19.26 40.73 15.27
N MET A 58 19.17 39.61 16.01
CA MET A 58 20.13 39.29 17.07
C MET A 58 21.41 38.66 16.51
N GLY A 59 22.54 38.84 17.21
CA GLY A 59 23.84 38.29 16.83
C GLY A 59 24.03 36.79 17.08
N PHE A 60 23.14 36.16 17.85
CA PHE A 60 23.19 34.73 18.17
C PHE A 60 21.92 34.01 17.68
N GLN A 61 22.10 32.89 16.97
CA GLN A 61 21.03 32.12 16.33
C GLN A 61 21.05 30.63 16.71
N TYR A 62 21.59 30.28 17.88
CA TYR A 62 21.74 28.89 18.29
C TYR A 62 20.40 28.16 18.47
N HIS A 63 19.38 28.86 18.98
CA HIS A 63 18.06 28.30 19.22
C HIS A 63 17.31 27.90 17.92
N PRO A 64 17.10 28.79 16.93
CA PRO A 64 16.42 28.39 15.69
C PRO A 64 17.24 27.34 14.92
N ARG A 65 18.58 27.42 14.97
CA ARG A 65 19.45 26.41 14.34
C ARG A 65 19.26 25.01 14.95
N ALA A 66 19.22 24.91 16.28
CA ALA A 66 18.98 23.62 16.95
C ALA A 66 17.61 23.03 16.61
N LEU A 67 16.56 23.86 16.49
CA LEU A 67 15.23 23.42 16.09
C LEU A 67 15.20 22.97 14.62
N ASN A 68 15.90 23.66 13.73
CA ASN A 68 16.03 23.26 12.33
C ASN A 68 16.80 21.94 12.19
N GLU A 69 17.93 21.78 12.89
CA GLU A 69 18.69 20.51 12.90
C GLU A 69 17.83 19.34 13.42
N LEU A 70 17.04 19.55 14.46
CA LEU A 70 16.09 18.54 14.96
C LEU A 70 14.93 18.28 13.99
N GLY A 71 14.44 19.32 13.31
CA GLY A 71 13.40 19.23 12.29
C GLY A 71 13.82 18.39 11.08
N GLU A 72 15.06 18.56 10.61
CA GLU A 72 15.62 17.73 9.53
C GLU A 72 15.74 16.26 9.95
N ALA A 73 16.18 15.98 11.18
CA ALA A 73 16.24 14.62 11.70
C ALA A 73 14.84 13.97 11.79
N ALA A 74 13.84 14.73 12.24
CA ALA A 74 12.45 14.25 12.27
C ALA A 74 11.88 13.99 10.86
N LEU A 75 12.24 14.82 9.88
CA LEU A 75 11.84 14.64 8.49
C LEU A 75 12.44 13.37 7.88
N GLU A 76 13.71 13.10 8.16
CA GLU A 76 14.36 11.87 7.70
C GLU A 76 13.72 10.62 8.33
N TYR A 77 13.39 10.68 9.62
CA TYR A 77 12.65 9.61 10.27
C TYR A 77 11.28 9.36 9.61
N GLU A 78 10.52 10.42 9.38
CA GLU A 78 9.22 10.35 8.70
C GLU A 78 9.34 9.71 7.31
N ARG A 79 10.33 10.11 6.52
CA ARG A 79 10.61 9.52 5.19
C ARG A 79 10.93 8.03 5.25
N GLN A 80 11.64 7.58 6.28
CA GLN A 80 11.93 6.16 6.48
C GLN A 80 10.67 5.37 6.84
N VAL A 81 9.81 5.94 7.69
CA VAL A 81 8.51 5.34 8.02
C VAL A 81 7.65 5.23 6.76
N GLU A 82 7.56 6.28 5.94
CA GLU A 82 6.79 6.22 4.69
C GLU A 82 7.31 5.15 3.73
N ALA A 83 8.63 4.99 3.61
CA ALA A 83 9.24 3.95 2.77
C ALA A 83 8.88 2.53 3.24
N LEU A 84 8.86 2.31 4.56
CA LEU A 84 8.41 1.05 5.15
C LEU A 84 6.92 0.79 4.88
N ILE A 85 6.07 1.81 5.07
CA ILE A 85 4.64 1.66 4.77
C ILE A 85 4.46 1.33 3.31
N TRP A 86 5.16 2.01 2.39
CA TRP A 86 5.03 1.73 0.96
C TRP A 86 5.34 0.28 0.64
N ARG A 87 6.47 -0.21 1.14
CA ARG A 87 6.89 -1.61 0.94
C ARG A 87 5.82 -2.59 1.38
N TYR A 88 5.28 -2.42 2.60
CA TYR A 88 4.32 -3.37 3.14
C TYR A 88 2.90 -3.17 2.58
N ALA A 89 2.48 -1.94 2.32
CA ALA A 89 1.18 -1.63 1.71
C ALA A 89 1.09 -2.17 0.28
N SER A 90 2.13 -1.97 -0.52
CA SER A 90 2.17 -2.49 -1.90
C SER A 90 2.20 -4.02 -1.92
N ALA A 91 2.99 -4.66 -1.07
CA ALA A 91 2.96 -6.12 -0.88
C ALA A 91 1.57 -6.60 -0.44
N TYR A 92 0.96 -5.91 0.52
CA TYR A 92 -0.35 -6.24 1.06
C TYR A 92 -1.47 -6.11 0.01
N ALA A 93 -1.45 -5.06 -0.81
CA ALA A 93 -2.37 -4.88 -1.92
C ALA A 93 -2.24 -6.01 -2.94
N VAL A 94 -1.01 -6.31 -3.39
CA VAL A 94 -0.77 -7.38 -4.36
C VAL A 94 -1.18 -8.73 -3.80
N LEU A 95 -0.83 -9.06 -2.55
CA LEU A 95 -1.24 -10.31 -1.90
C LEU A 95 -2.77 -10.42 -1.82
N SER A 96 -3.44 -9.37 -1.32
CA SER A 96 -4.91 -9.39 -1.14
C SER A 96 -5.63 -9.56 -2.47
N ILE A 97 -5.22 -8.83 -3.52
CA ILE A 97 -5.81 -8.96 -4.86
C ILE A 97 -5.53 -10.36 -5.44
N THR A 98 -4.32 -10.88 -5.26
CA THR A 98 -3.97 -12.23 -5.75
C THR A 98 -4.81 -13.31 -5.08
N LEU A 99 -4.99 -13.22 -3.76
CA LEU A 99 -5.81 -14.17 -3.00
C LEU A 99 -7.29 -14.05 -3.36
N LEU A 100 -7.78 -12.84 -3.62
CA LEU A 100 -9.15 -12.62 -4.07
C LEU A 100 -9.39 -13.24 -5.47
N ASP A 101 -8.51 -12.98 -6.46
CA ASP A 101 -8.61 -13.62 -7.79
C ASP A 101 -8.55 -15.15 -7.69
N ARG A 102 -7.66 -15.68 -6.82
CA ARG A 102 -7.55 -17.12 -6.56
C ARG A 102 -8.86 -17.70 -6.03
N LEU A 103 -9.45 -17.08 -5.02
CA LEU A 103 -10.68 -17.52 -4.37
C LEU A 103 -11.86 -17.49 -5.34
N VAL A 104 -12.04 -16.37 -6.05
CA VAL A 104 -13.10 -16.21 -7.07
C VAL A 104 -12.93 -17.24 -8.19
N SER A 105 -11.70 -17.48 -8.64
CA SER A 105 -11.38 -18.47 -9.67
C SER A 105 -11.37 -19.92 -9.17
N LYS A 106 -11.65 -20.17 -7.88
CA LYS A 106 -11.59 -21.50 -7.23
C LYS A 106 -10.26 -22.23 -7.44
N LYS A 107 -9.16 -21.48 -7.51
CA LYS A 107 -7.80 -22.02 -7.65
C LYS A 107 -7.29 -22.58 -6.31
N PRO A 108 -6.42 -23.61 -6.33
CA PRO A 108 -5.83 -24.16 -5.11
C PRO A 108 -5.03 -23.09 -4.34
N PRO A 109 -4.85 -23.26 -3.02
CA PRO A 109 -4.02 -22.36 -2.22
C PRO A 109 -2.61 -22.21 -2.77
N LEU A 110 -2.03 -21.03 -2.57
CA LEU A 110 -0.64 -20.75 -2.95
C LEU A 110 0.32 -21.57 -2.07
N ASP A 111 1.44 -22.00 -2.66
CA ASP A 111 2.54 -22.58 -1.90
C ASP A 111 3.25 -21.52 -1.04
N ALA A 112 3.96 -21.99 -0.01
CA ALA A 112 4.56 -21.10 0.99
C ALA A 112 5.64 -20.17 0.40
N ASP A 113 6.40 -20.62 -0.59
CA ASP A 113 7.45 -19.81 -1.22
C ASP A 113 6.82 -18.67 -2.02
N THR A 114 5.76 -18.96 -2.77
CA THR A 114 4.98 -17.94 -3.48
C THR A 114 4.38 -16.91 -2.52
N VAL A 115 3.82 -17.35 -1.39
CA VAL A 115 3.30 -16.43 -0.36
C VAL A 115 4.42 -15.56 0.22
N HIS A 116 5.59 -16.15 0.53
CA HIS A 116 6.72 -15.38 1.06
C HIS A 116 7.25 -14.34 0.07
N GLN A 117 7.31 -14.67 -1.22
CA GLN A 117 7.67 -13.73 -2.27
C GLN A 117 6.66 -12.58 -2.40
N LEU A 118 5.37 -12.87 -2.24
CA LEU A 118 4.30 -11.87 -2.24
C LEU A 118 4.33 -10.93 -1.03
N CYS A 119 4.94 -11.34 0.08
CA CYS A 119 5.14 -10.49 1.25
C CYS A 119 6.30 -9.50 1.11
N GLN A 120 7.13 -9.63 0.07
CA GLN A 120 8.20 -8.69 -0.23
C GLN A 120 7.67 -7.51 -1.05
N GLU A 121 8.43 -6.41 -1.07
CA GLU A 121 8.09 -5.27 -1.93
C GLU A 121 7.98 -5.73 -3.40
N PRO A 122 6.81 -5.55 -4.04
CA PRO A 122 6.62 -5.90 -5.43
C PRO A 122 7.38 -4.93 -6.33
N MET A 123 7.74 -5.41 -7.53
CA MET A 123 8.16 -4.51 -8.60
C MET A 123 6.98 -3.61 -9.01
N LEU A 124 7.27 -2.40 -9.47
CA LEU A 124 6.24 -1.41 -9.80
C LEU A 124 5.26 -1.94 -10.86
N GLY A 125 5.76 -2.63 -11.89
CA GLY A 125 4.92 -3.27 -12.91
C GLY A 125 3.96 -4.32 -12.35
N ARG A 126 4.37 -5.07 -11.30
CA ARG A 126 3.51 -6.05 -10.64
C ARG A 126 2.40 -5.37 -9.84
N LEU A 127 2.72 -4.30 -9.12
CA LEU A 127 1.72 -3.51 -8.40
C LEU A 127 0.70 -2.91 -9.37
N ARG A 128 1.16 -2.28 -10.46
CA ARG A 128 0.29 -1.72 -11.50
C ARG A 128 -0.64 -2.76 -12.09
N ALA A 129 -0.11 -3.94 -12.44
CA ALA A 129 -0.91 -5.04 -12.97
C ALA A 129 -1.98 -5.50 -11.98
N ALA A 130 -1.66 -5.59 -10.69
CA ALA A 130 -2.64 -5.96 -9.66
C ALA A 130 -3.73 -4.89 -9.49
N LEU A 131 -3.35 -3.61 -9.40
CA LEU A 131 -4.30 -2.50 -9.24
C LEU A 131 -5.20 -2.28 -10.46
N SER A 132 -4.77 -2.75 -11.64
CA SER A 132 -5.52 -2.66 -12.89
C SER A 132 -6.58 -3.76 -13.05
N ILE A 133 -6.66 -4.73 -12.13
CA ILE A 133 -7.66 -5.80 -12.24
C ILE A 133 -9.07 -5.20 -12.06
N PRO A 134 -10.00 -5.43 -13.00
CA PRO A 134 -11.36 -4.91 -12.91
C PRO A 134 -12.10 -5.44 -11.68
N SER A 135 -12.88 -4.58 -11.02
CA SER A 135 -13.64 -4.97 -9.82
C SER A 135 -14.64 -6.09 -10.12
N SER A 136 -15.23 -6.10 -11.32
CA SER A 136 -16.15 -7.13 -11.82
C SER A 136 -15.57 -8.55 -11.80
N ARG A 137 -14.23 -8.68 -11.84
CA ARG A 137 -13.52 -9.96 -11.79
C ARG A 137 -13.24 -10.43 -10.35
N LEU A 138 -13.31 -9.52 -9.39
CA LEU A 138 -12.87 -9.76 -8.01
C LEU A 138 -14.02 -9.73 -7.00
N ILE A 139 -15.07 -8.97 -7.28
CA ILE A 139 -16.22 -8.78 -6.41
C ILE A 139 -17.43 -9.40 -7.12
N ALA A 140 -18.18 -10.25 -6.40
CA ALA A 140 -19.41 -10.79 -6.95
C ALA A 140 -20.42 -9.65 -7.14
N PRO A 141 -21.17 -9.59 -8.26
CA PRO A 141 -22.16 -8.56 -8.46
C PRO A 141 -23.19 -8.62 -7.33
N SER A 142 -23.36 -7.50 -6.61
CA SER A 142 -24.48 -7.35 -5.68
C SER A 142 -25.77 -7.23 -6.50
N ASP A 143 -26.83 -7.89 -6.06
CA ASP A 143 -28.11 -7.95 -6.77
C ASP A 143 -28.62 -6.55 -7.14
N GLY A 144 -28.51 -6.18 -8.42
CA GLY A 144 -29.22 -5.03 -9.00
C GLY A 144 -28.39 -3.83 -9.45
N GLU A 145 -27.08 -3.76 -9.18
CA GLU A 145 -26.24 -2.65 -9.65
C GLU A 145 -25.38 -3.08 -10.85
N GLN A 146 -25.51 -2.36 -11.97
CA GLN A 146 -24.54 -2.41 -13.05
C GLN A 146 -23.24 -1.84 -12.51
N GLN A 147 -22.32 -2.71 -12.11
CA GLN A 147 -20.99 -2.31 -11.67
C GLN A 147 -20.23 -1.83 -12.92
N ASP A 148 -19.93 -0.53 -12.99
CA ASP A 148 -18.98 -0.02 -13.98
C ASP A 148 -17.68 -0.84 -13.84
N ASP A 149 -17.06 -1.22 -14.96
CA ASP A 149 -15.88 -2.09 -15.03
C ASP A 149 -14.60 -1.36 -14.60
N VAL A 150 -14.66 -0.67 -13.46
CA VAL A 150 -13.59 0.15 -12.89
C VAL A 150 -12.62 -0.77 -12.14
N PRO A 151 -11.30 -0.57 -12.28
CA PRO A 151 -10.31 -1.31 -11.50
C PRO A 151 -10.53 -1.12 -9.99
N ILE A 152 -10.37 -2.20 -9.21
CA ILE A 152 -10.50 -2.18 -7.74
C ILE A 152 -9.55 -1.17 -7.09
N GLY A 153 -8.42 -0.94 -7.76
CA GLY A 153 -7.39 0.00 -7.34
C GLY A 153 -7.36 1.31 -8.13
N SER A 154 -8.43 1.74 -8.80
CA SER A 154 -8.40 2.90 -9.72
C SER A 154 -7.72 4.15 -9.16
N LEU A 155 -8.06 4.57 -7.94
CA LEU A 155 -7.41 5.72 -7.26
C LEU A 155 -5.93 5.43 -6.93
N ALA A 156 -5.62 4.23 -6.46
CA ALA A 156 -4.25 3.83 -6.16
C ALA A 156 -3.42 3.75 -7.45
N LEU A 157 -3.99 3.24 -8.53
CA LEU A 157 -3.37 3.13 -9.84
C LEU A 157 -3.07 4.52 -10.41
N ALA A 158 -4.05 5.43 -10.39
CA ALA A 158 -3.86 6.81 -10.84
C ALA A 158 -2.74 7.51 -10.05
N ALA A 159 -2.71 7.33 -8.73
CA ALA A 159 -1.66 7.89 -7.89
C ALA A 159 -0.28 7.27 -8.18
N VAL A 160 -0.21 5.96 -8.45
CA VAL A 160 1.03 5.26 -8.86
C VAL A 160 1.52 5.75 -10.22
N GLU A 161 0.63 5.96 -11.18
CA GLU A 161 1.00 6.50 -12.51
C GLU A 161 1.51 7.94 -12.43
N GLU A 162 0.98 8.74 -11.51
CA GLU A 162 1.49 10.10 -11.25
C GLU A 162 2.93 10.04 -10.74
N VAL A 163 3.25 9.19 -9.75
CA VAL A 163 4.62 9.01 -9.26
C VAL A 163 5.54 8.50 -10.37
N ARG A 164 5.07 7.54 -11.17
CA ARG A 164 5.83 7.00 -12.31
C ARG A 164 6.18 8.11 -13.30
N THR A 165 5.20 8.96 -13.62
CA THR A 165 5.39 10.12 -14.51
C THR A 165 6.39 11.12 -13.94
N GLN A 166 6.34 11.37 -12.63
CA GLN A 166 7.31 12.25 -11.95
C GLN A 166 8.73 11.70 -12.01
N ILE A 167 8.93 10.41 -11.75
CA ILE A 167 10.25 9.76 -11.82
C ILE A 167 10.81 9.80 -13.24
N LEU A 168 10.01 9.46 -14.26
CA LEU A 168 10.43 9.50 -15.66
C LEU A 168 10.79 10.92 -16.14
N ARG A 169 10.14 11.95 -15.57
CA ARG A 169 10.47 13.36 -15.82
C ARG A 169 11.66 13.85 -15.00
N SER A 170 12.01 13.16 -13.91
CA SER A 170 13.15 13.54 -13.08
C SER A 170 14.43 13.27 -13.88
N GLY A 171 15.19 14.32 -14.16
CA GLY A 171 16.44 14.22 -14.92
C GLY A 171 17.59 13.60 -14.13
N GLU A 172 17.37 13.22 -12.85
CA GLU A 172 18.41 12.72 -11.95
C GLU A 172 18.82 11.27 -12.25
N ASN A 173 17.91 10.47 -12.81
CA ASN A 173 18.20 9.12 -13.28
C ASN A 173 17.37 8.84 -14.55
N PRO A 174 17.92 9.02 -15.75
CA PRO A 174 17.21 8.70 -16.99
C PRO A 174 16.95 7.20 -17.05
N MET A 175 15.78 6.79 -16.60
CA MET A 175 15.27 5.43 -16.70
C MET A 175 14.21 5.39 -17.78
N ASP A 176 14.21 4.32 -18.56
CA ASP A 176 13.08 4.02 -19.44
C ASP A 176 11.92 3.41 -18.64
N GLU A 177 10.75 3.35 -19.28
CA GLU A 177 9.53 2.81 -18.69
C GLU A 177 9.68 1.37 -18.20
N GLN A 178 10.47 0.55 -18.90
CA GLN A 178 10.63 -0.88 -18.62
C GLN A 178 11.54 -1.10 -17.41
N ALA A 179 12.62 -0.33 -17.31
CA ALA A 179 13.52 -0.32 -16.16
C ALA A 179 12.78 0.14 -14.90
N LEU A 180 11.90 1.13 -15.03
CA LEU A 180 11.08 1.60 -13.91
C LEU A 180 10.06 0.55 -13.45
N ASP A 181 9.38 -0.11 -14.38
CA ASP A 181 8.44 -1.19 -14.06
C ASP A 181 9.13 -2.41 -13.41
N ALA A 182 10.40 -2.66 -13.77
CA ALA A 182 11.23 -3.71 -13.18
C ALA A 182 11.87 -3.33 -11.84
N SER A 183 11.62 -2.12 -11.35
CA SER A 183 12.23 -1.59 -10.13
C SER A 183 11.28 -1.62 -8.94
N ARG A 184 11.85 -1.66 -7.74
CA ARG A 184 11.15 -1.37 -6.49
C ARG A 184 11.09 0.13 -6.30
N LEU A 185 9.92 0.67 -5.99
CA LEU A 185 9.76 2.13 -5.86
C LEU A 185 10.59 2.68 -4.70
N SER A 186 10.80 1.90 -3.63
CA SER A 186 11.70 2.29 -2.53
C SER A 186 13.16 2.48 -2.98
N ALA A 187 13.60 1.82 -4.06
CA ALA A 187 14.98 1.82 -4.52
C ALA A 187 15.27 2.92 -5.56
N VAL A 188 14.28 3.29 -6.37
CA VAL A 188 14.45 4.29 -7.46
C VAL A 188 13.92 5.67 -7.09
N ARG A 189 13.52 5.85 -5.83
CA ARG A 189 12.97 7.10 -5.31
C ARG A 189 14.03 8.21 -5.29
N PRO A 190 13.76 9.39 -5.85
CA PRO A 190 14.55 10.59 -5.60
C PRO A 190 14.53 10.98 -4.11
N ALA A 191 15.59 11.59 -3.60
CA ALA A 191 15.71 11.94 -2.17
C ALA A 191 14.83 13.14 -1.75
N ASP A 192 14.39 13.93 -2.72
CA ASP A 192 13.68 15.20 -2.59
C ASP A 192 12.16 15.09 -2.82
N VAL A 193 11.70 14.02 -3.46
CA VAL A 193 10.27 13.76 -3.69
C VAL A 193 9.68 13.01 -2.49
N THR A 194 8.66 13.58 -1.83
CA THR A 194 7.77 12.86 -0.89
C THR A 194 6.72 12.10 -1.69
N PRO A 195 6.96 10.83 -2.09
CA PRO A 195 6.24 10.23 -3.21
C PRO A 195 5.08 9.36 -2.74
N PHE A 196 4.94 9.13 -1.43
CA PHE A 196 4.04 8.12 -0.93
C PHE A 196 2.70 8.73 -0.51
N GLY A 197 2.65 9.90 0.14
CA GLY A 197 1.48 10.78 0.27
C GLY A 197 0.11 10.12 -0.03
N LEU A 198 -0.42 10.41 -1.22
CA LEU A 198 -1.68 9.85 -1.75
C LEU A 198 -1.56 8.39 -2.22
N PRO A 199 -0.53 7.98 -3.00
CA PRO A 199 -0.37 6.58 -3.42
C PRO A 199 -0.44 5.57 -2.26
N LEU A 200 0.15 5.91 -1.13
CA LEU A 200 0.18 5.11 0.09
C LEU A 200 -1.21 4.89 0.67
N SER A 201 -1.93 5.99 0.89
CA SER A 201 -3.27 5.96 1.48
C SER A 201 -4.23 5.17 0.60
N PHE A 202 -4.17 5.36 -0.72
CA PHE A 202 -5.00 4.58 -1.63
C PHE A 202 -4.57 3.12 -1.72
N THR A 203 -3.27 2.81 -1.72
CA THR A 203 -2.79 1.42 -1.76
C THR A 203 -3.20 0.66 -0.50
N LEU A 204 -3.13 1.31 0.68
CA LEU A 204 -3.63 0.75 1.93
C LEU A 204 -5.14 0.54 1.90
N SER A 205 -5.90 1.52 1.40
CA SER A 205 -7.34 1.39 1.22
C SER A 205 -7.71 0.20 0.34
N VAL A 206 -6.99 -0.02 -0.78
CA VAL A 206 -7.24 -1.16 -1.66
C VAL A 206 -6.93 -2.48 -0.95
N ALA A 207 -5.82 -2.55 -0.22
CA ALA A 207 -5.44 -3.75 0.52
C ALA A 207 -6.46 -4.13 1.61
N THR A 208 -6.97 -3.14 2.34
CA THR A 208 -7.99 -3.35 3.38
C THR A 208 -9.34 -3.73 2.77
N THR A 209 -9.78 -3.08 1.69
CA THR A 209 -11.00 -3.45 0.96
C THR A 209 -10.92 -4.88 0.43
N ALA A 210 -9.83 -5.25 -0.26
CA ALA A 210 -9.67 -6.60 -0.79
C ALA A 210 -9.61 -7.65 0.33
N SER A 211 -8.99 -7.34 1.48
CA SER A 211 -9.00 -8.22 2.64
C SER A 211 -10.39 -8.39 3.26
N TRP A 212 -11.19 -7.32 3.28
CA TRP A 212 -12.58 -7.39 3.73
C TRP A 212 -13.43 -8.25 2.79
N GLU A 213 -13.25 -8.11 1.48
CA GLU A 213 -13.93 -8.97 0.49
C GLU A 213 -13.56 -10.45 0.66
N ILE A 214 -12.29 -10.76 0.92
CA ILE A 214 -11.85 -12.13 1.27
C ILE A 214 -12.63 -12.65 2.49
N TYR A 215 -12.77 -11.83 3.54
CA TYR A 215 -13.53 -12.20 4.73
C TYR A 215 -15.01 -12.44 4.42
N THR A 216 -15.63 -11.55 3.65
CA THR A 216 -17.03 -11.68 3.20
C THR A 216 -17.23 -12.95 2.38
N TYR A 217 -16.37 -13.22 1.40
CA TYR A 217 -16.41 -14.43 0.57
C TYR A 217 -16.34 -15.71 1.40
N LEU A 218 -15.43 -15.75 2.38
CA LEU A 218 -15.26 -16.91 3.27
C LEU A 218 -16.43 -17.08 4.26
N SER A 219 -17.06 -16.00 4.70
CA SER A 219 -18.21 -16.05 5.61
C SER A 219 -19.50 -16.50 4.89
N GLN A 220 -19.74 -16.01 3.66
CA GLN A 220 -20.87 -16.46 2.83
C GLN A 220 -20.74 -17.94 2.42
N GLY A 221 -19.51 -18.41 2.17
CA GLY A 221 -19.22 -19.83 1.95
C GLY A 221 -19.54 -20.74 3.15
N ARG A 222 -19.67 -20.20 4.37
CA ARG A 222 -20.15 -20.95 5.55
C ARG A 222 -21.69 -21.02 5.63
N HIS A 223 -22.40 -20.06 5.03
CA HIS A 223 -23.87 -19.98 5.10
C HIS A 223 -24.60 -20.76 3.99
N LEU A 224 -23.93 -21.07 2.87
CA LEU A 224 -24.46 -21.95 1.83
C LEU A 224 -24.34 -23.46 2.17
N GLY A 225 -24.05 -23.78 3.44
CA GLY A 225 -23.79 -25.12 3.95
C GLY A 225 -24.71 -25.56 5.10
N SER A 226 -25.93 -25.00 5.21
CA SER A 226 -26.98 -25.59 6.04
C SER A 226 -28.06 -26.22 5.15
N PRO A 227 -28.45 -27.48 5.40
CA PRO A 227 -29.40 -28.25 4.59
C PRO A 227 -30.81 -27.67 4.60
#